data_AF-A0A7G9GAM6-F1
#
_entry.id   AF-A0A7G9GAM6-F1
#
_cell.length_a   1.000
_cell.length_b   1.000
_cell.length_c   1.000
_cell.angle_alpha   90.00
_cell.angle_beta   90.00
_cell.angle_gamma   90.00
#
_symmetry.space_group_name_H-M   'P 1'
#
loop_
_entity.id
_entity.type
_entity.pdbx_description
1 polymer ?
#
loop_
_entity_poly.entity_id
_entity_poly.type
_entity_poly.pdbx_seq_one_letter_code
_entity_poly.pdbx_strand_id
1 'polypeptide(L)'
;MEIYGVYVRNMVRLQEEVEKQGMYAAAAGSGEELMIDRTETVYYQPPWLPFAVPGIKITCRGRVRAWTGRSAERTEAENLRGHNKLVYVTEYESVYHTTSRCSHLSLSIRQVAFSGVGSQRNNGGGRYQPCEKCIGKGGISEFVYITDQGECYHNSLECSGLKRRVRLEELSSLEGLDCCSRCQQLEREGGK
;
A
#
# COMPACT_ATOMS: atom_id res chain seq x y z
N MET A 1 -39.88 16.20 3.79
CA MET A 1 -38.70 15.38 3.47
C MET A 1 -37.56 16.16 2.79
N GLU A 2 -37.77 17.37 2.23
CA GLU A 2 -36.71 18.10 1.49
C GLU A 2 -35.66 18.80 2.34
N ILE A 3 -36.05 19.38 3.49
CA ILE A 3 -35.11 20.02 4.42
C ILE A 3 -34.05 19.03 4.95
N TYR A 4 -34.48 17.81 5.28
CA TYR A 4 -33.58 16.72 5.65
C TYR A 4 -32.68 16.31 4.48
N GLY A 5 -33.19 16.32 3.25
CA GLY A 5 -32.38 16.08 2.06
C GLY A 5 -31.29 17.15 1.87
N VAL A 6 -31.59 18.43 2.11
CA VAL A 6 -30.60 19.52 2.09
C VAL A 6 -29.58 19.34 3.21
N TYR A 7 -30.00 19.02 4.42
CA TYR A 7 -29.10 18.74 5.54
C TYR A 7 -28.16 17.55 5.24
N VAL A 8 -28.72 16.40 4.87
CA VAL A 8 -27.95 15.16 4.62
C VAL A 8 -26.98 15.35 3.47
N ARG A 9 -27.37 15.95 2.34
CA ARG A 9 -26.46 16.19 1.21
C ARG A 9 -25.29 17.09 1.61
N ASN A 10 -25.54 18.16 2.36
CA ASN A 10 -24.47 19.06 2.80
C ASN A 10 -23.58 18.41 3.88
N MET A 11 -24.17 17.63 4.79
CA MET A 11 -23.41 16.88 5.79
C MET A 11 -22.50 15.83 5.15
N VAL A 12 -23.01 15.03 4.20
CA VAL A 12 -22.22 14.02 3.49
C VAL A 12 -21.12 14.68 2.66
N ARG A 13 -21.42 15.75 1.91
CA ARG A 13 -20.40 16.51 1.17
C ARG A 13 -19.31 17.04 2.10
N LEU A 14 -19.69 17.66 3.22
CA LEU A 14 -18.72 18.17 4.19
C LEU A 14 -17.87 17.04 4.75
N GLN A 15 -18.47 15.89 5.05
CA GLN A 15 -17.76 14.70 5.52
C GLN A 15 -16.74 14.21 4.50
N GLU A 16 -17.12 14.04 3.23
CA GLU A 16 -16.22 13.63 2.14
C GLU A 16 -15.08 14.63 1.93
N GLU A 17 -15.36 15.94 2.02
CA GLU A 17 -14.35 16.98 1.87
C GLU A 17 -13.33 16.96 3.02
N VAL A 18 -13.78 16.83 4.27
CA VAL A 18 -12.87 16.77 5.41
C VAL A 18 -12.10 15.44 5.45
N GLU A 19 -12.71 14.32 5.05
CA GLU A 19 -12.03 13.02 4.91
C GLU A 19 -10.92 13.07 3.84
N LYS A 20 -11.23 13.66 2.68
CA LYS A 20 -10.25 13.88 1.62
C LYS A 20 -9.10 14.74 2.13
N GLN A 21 -9.38 15.83 2.82
CA GLN A 21 -8.35 16.67 3.43
C GLN A 21 -7.56 15.88 4.50
N GLY A 22 -8.22 15.07 5.31
CA GLY A 22 -7.60 14.23 6.35
C GLY A 22 -6.66 13.16 5.81
N MET A 23 -6.93 12.66 4.61
CA MET A 23 -6.06 11.71 3.89
C MET A 23 -4.79 12.38 3.36
N TYR A 24 -4.88 13.62 2.86
CA TYR A 24 -3.73 14.36 2.33
C TYR A 24 -2.95 15.16 3.39
N ALA A 25 -3.52 15.34 4.58
CA ALA A 25 -2.91 16.06 5.68
C ALA A 25 -1.64 15.39 6.25
N ALA A 26 -1.39 14.11 5.93
CA ALA A 26 -0.13 13.43 6.22
C ALA A 26 1.11 14.15 5.66
N ALA A 27 0.96 14.98 4.61
CA ALA A 27 2.06 15.73 4.02
C ALA A 27 2.48 16.98 4.82
N ALA A 28 1.68 17.40 5.79
CA ALA A 28 1.86 18.68 6.48
C ALA A 28 2.63 18.61 7.82
N GLY A 29 3.10 17.41 8.21
CA GLY A 29 4.06 17.17 9.30
C GLY A 29 3.88 18.06 10.54
N SER A 30 3.09 17.62 11.51
CA SER A 30 3.23 18.13 12.88
C SER A 30 2.74 17.12 13.91
N GLY A 31 3.58 16.89 14.93
CA GLY A 31 3.39 15.96 16.04
C GLY A 31 2.26 16.27 17.03
N GLU A 32 1.19 16.96 16.62
CA GLU A 32 -0.04 17.10 17.41
C GLU A 32 -1.23 16.45 16.70
N GLU A 33 -2.23 16.05 17.46
CA GLU A 33 -3.46 15.41 16.97
C GLU A 33 -4.21 16.34 15.99
N LEU A 34 -3.88 16.24 14.71
CA LEU A 34 -4.41 17.11 13.67
C LEU A 34 -5.89 16.80 13.42
N MET A 35 -6.76 17.66 13.93
CA MET A 35 -8.20 17.60 13.71
C MET A 35 -8.59 18.55 12.59
N ILE A 36 -9.24 18.02 11.56
CA ILE A 36 -9.82 18.82 10.47
C ILE A 36 -11.29 19.01 10.80
N ASP A 37 -11.69 20.27 10.95
CA ASP A 37 -13.05 20.65 11.34
C ASP A 37 -13.56 21.74 10.40
N ARG A 38 -14.70 21.46 9.76
CA ARG A 38 -15.33 22.37 8.82
C ARG A 38 -16.79 22.51 9.15
N THR A 39 -17.22 23.75 9.35
CA THR A 39 -18.61 24.09 9.61
C THR A 39 -19.10 25.02 8.53
N GLU A 40 -20.24 24.69 7.93
CA GLU A 40 -20.89 25.53 6.94
C GLU A 40 -22.35 25.75 7.31
N THR A 41 -22.86 26.92 6.95
CA THR A 41 -24.27 27.26 7.11
C THR A 41 -24.91 27.32 5.73
N VAL A 42 -26.00 26.58 5.56
CA VAL A 42 -26.82 26.60 4.35
C VAL A 42 -28.22 27.11 4.72
N TYR A 43 -28.84 27.83 3.80
CA TYR A 43 -30.21 28.32 3.95
C TYR A 43 -31.14 27.48 3.09
N TYR A 44 -32.17 26.91 3.70
CA TYR A 44 -33.24 26.22 2.99
C TYR A 44 -34.46 27.14 2.91
N GLN A 45 -34.90 27.41 1.68
CA GLN A 45 -36.15 28.12 1.41
C GLN A 45 -37.23 27.10 1.04
N PRO A 46 -38.22 26.87 1.90
CA PRO A 46 -39.34 26.02 1.56
C PRO A 46 -40.11 26.59 0.35
N PRO A 47 -40.49 25.79 -0.66
CA PRO A 47 -41.20 26.28 -1.85
C PRO A 47 -42.53 26.98 -1.56
N TRP A 48 -43.14 26.69 -0.41
CA TRP A 48 -44.40 27.26 0.05
C TRP A 48 -44.23 28.52 0.93
N LEU A 49 -42.99 28.94 1.20
CA LEU A 49 -42.71 30.17 1.96
C LEU A 49 -42.65 31.37 0.99
N PRO A 50 -43.25 32.53 1.34
CA PRO A 50 -43.09 33.75 0.55
C PRO A 50 -41.61 34.16 0.48
N PHE A 51 -41.15 34.64 -0.69
CA PHE A 51 -39.76 35.06 -0.92
C PHE A 51 -39.25 36.17 0.02
N ALA A 52 -40.17 36.87 0.71
CA ALA A 52 -39.86 37.90 1.70
C ALA A 52 -39.48 37.33 3.08
N VAL A 53 -39.67 36.03 3.32
CA VAL A 53 -39.33 35.39 4.59
C VAL A 53 -37.91 34.81 4.53
N PRO A 54 -37.04 35.08 5.52
CA PRO A 54 -35.71 34.52 5.57
C PRO A 54 -35.75 32.99 5.64
N GLY A 55 -34.85 32.35 4.89
CA GLY A 55 -34.78 30.89 4.81
C GLY A 55 -34.35 30.27 6.14
N ILE A 56 -34.71 29.01 6.32
CA ILE A 56 -34.34 28.25 7.51
C ILE A 56 -32.83 28.04 7.48
N LYS A 57 -32.15 28.52 8.53
CA LYS A 57 -30.71 28.37 8.71
C LYS A 57 -30.38 26.95 9.17
N ILE A 58 -29.51 26.27 8.44
CA ILE A 58 -29.07 24.90 8.72
C ILE A 58 -27.56 24.90 8.84
N THR A 59 -27.05 24.58 10.03
CA THR A 59 -25.61 24.44 10.27
C THR A 59 -25.21 22.99 10.10
N CYS A 60 -24.25 22.72 9.23
CA CYS A 60 -23.67 21.40 9.01
C CYS A 60 -22.20 21.43 9.41
N ARG A 61 -21.71 20.34 10.01
CA ARG A 61 -20.32 20.21 10.46
C ARG A 61 -19.76 18.86 10.03
N GLY A 62 -18.63 18.89 9.34
CA GLY A 62 -17.78 17.72 9.09
C GLY A 62 -16.56 17.82 9.98
N ARG A 63 -16.25 16.76 10.73
CA ARG A 63 -15.06 16.73 11.59
C ARG A 63 -14.41 15.36 11.50
N VAL A 64 -13.13 15.34 11.15
CA VAL A 64 -12.34 14.12 11.14
C VAL A 64 -11.00 14.35 11.81
N ARG A 65 -10.47 13.26 12.38
CA ARG A 65 -9.07 13.19 12.76
C ARG A 65 -8.27 12.86 11.50
N ALA A 66 -7.30 13.69 11.15
CA ALA A 66 -6.41 13.40 10.05
C ALA A 66 -5.60 12.13 10.36
N TRP A 67 -5.39 11.31 9.33
CA TRP A 67 -4.46 10.19 9.44
C TRP A 67 -3.04 10.73 9.26
N THR A 68 -2.39 11.10 10.35
CA THR A 68 -1.01 11.61 10.35
C THR A 68 0.04 10.49 10.35
N GLY A 69 -0.39 9.24 10.14
CA GLY A 69 0.43 8.06 10.36
C GLY A 69 0.83 7.90 11.83
N ARG A 70 1.67 6.92 12.13
CA ARG A 70 2.58 7.08 13.27
C ARG A 70 3.59 8.10 12.82
N SER A 71 3.75 9.18 13.57
CA SER A 71 4.75 10.18 13.27
C SER A 71 6.09 9.47 13.05
N ALA A 72 6.55 9.54 11.80
CA ALA A 72 7.94 9.32 11.49
C ALA A 72 8.82 10.36 12.20
N GLU A 73 8.27 11.31 12.97
CA GLU A 73 9.06 12.09 13.92
C GLU A 73 9.59 11.26 15.11
N ARG A 74 9.16 9.99 15.28
CA ARG A 74 9.88 9.01 16.11
C ARG A 74 10.67 7.98 15.30
N THR A 75 10.90 8.20 14.01
CA THR A 75 11.69 7.26 13.18
C THR A 75 12.56 7.96 12.12
N GLU A 76 12.03 8.91 11.33
CA GLU A 76 12.78 9.74 10.37
C GLU A 76 13.59 10.89 11.00
N ALA A 77 13.18 11.49 12.12
CA ALA A 77 14.00 12.51 12.80
C ALA A 77 15.18 11.90 13.60
N GLU A 78 15.06 10.63 14.02
CA GLU A 78 16.15 9.88 14.65
C GLU A 78 17.06 9.16 13.64
N ASN A 79 16.59 8.90 12.41
CA ASN A 79 17.44 8.37 11.33
C ASN A 79 18.58 9.32 10.91
N LEU A 80 18.51 10.60 11.27
CA LEU A 80 19.58 11.58 11.05
C LEU A 80 20.42 11.86 12.32
N ARG A 81 20.08 11.25 13.46
CA ARG A 81 20.83 11.37 14.71
C ARG A 81 20.98 10.02 15.40
N GLY A 82 21.74 9.15 14.75
CA GLY A 82 22.39 8.04 15.43
C GLY A 82 21.57 6.75 15.48
N HIS A 83 22.00 5.83 14.62
CA HIS A 83 22.02 4.38 14.87
C HIS A 83 20.66 3.70 15.03
N ASN A 84 19.95 3.41 13.92
CA ASN A 84 19.45 2.06 13.58
C ASN A 84 18.83 2.03 12.16
N LYS A 85 19.62 1.61 11.15
CA LYS A 85 19.17 1.45 9.75
C LYS A 85 18.08 0.36 9.69
N LEU A 86 16.86 0.69 9.26
CA LEU A 86 15.81 -0.31 9.03
C LEU A 86 16.05 -1.07 7.71
N VAL A 87 15.89 -2.39 7.73
CA VAL A 87 16.08 -3.28 6.57
C VAL A 87 14.97 -4.32 6.48
N TYR A 88 14.74 -4.83 5.27
CA TYR A 88 13.76 -5.87 5.00
C TYR A 88 14.42 -7.25 5.10
N VAL A 89 13.79 -8.15 5.84
CA VAL A 89 14.26 -9.53 6.01
C VAL A 89 13.12 -10.51 5.72
N THR A 90 13.46 -11.65 5.14
CA THR A 90 12.52 -12.75 4.89
C THR A 90 12.64 -13.81 5.96
N GLU A 91 11.58 -14.58 6.24
CA GLU A 91 11.53 -15.66 7.25
C GLU A 91 12.76 -16.61 7.29
N TYR A 92 13.41 -16.91 6.16
CA TYR A 92 14.61 -17.77 6.07
C TYR A 92 15.91 -16.96 6.02
N GLU A 93 16.08 -16.05 6.97
CA GLU A 93 17.10 -14.99 7.07
C GLU A 93 18.51 -15.42 6.62
N SER A 94 18.86 -15.17 5.36
CA SER A 94 20.21 -15.40 4.82
C SER A 94 20.90 -14.12 4.38
N VAL A 95 20.11 -13.10 4.04
CA VAL A 95 20.56 -11.76 3.68
C VAL A 95 19.51 -10.73 4.11
N TYR A 96 19.94 -9.49 4.31
CA TYR A 96 19.02 -8.37 4.45
C TYR A 96 18.90 -7.59 3.14
N HIS A 97 17.76 -6.92 2.97
CA HIS A 97 17.45 -6.09 1.81
C HIS A 97 17.21 -4.64 2.23
N THR A 98 17.70 -3.70 1.44
CA THR A 98 17.57 -2.27 1.75
C THR A 98 16.41 -1.61 1.01
N THR A 99 15.75 -2.35 0.11
CA THR A 99 14.58 -1.91 -0.64
C THR A 99 13.56 -3.02 -0.80
N SER A 100 12.28 -2.70 -0.62
CA SER A 100 11.16 -3.61 -0.86
C SER A 100 10.98 -4.00 -2.33
N ARG A 101 11.56 -3.20 -3.25
CA ARG A 101 11.53 -3.44 -4.69
C ARG A 101 12.60 -4.42 -5.18
N CYS A 102 13.41 -4.97 -4.28
CA CYS A 102 14.38 -5.99 -4.64
C CYS A 102 13.64 -7.17 -5.29
N SER A 103 14.13 -7.66 -6.43
CA SER A 103 13.50 -8.76 -7.17
C SER A 103 13.51 -10.11 -6.46
N HIS A 104 14.22 -10.23 -5.32
CA HIS A 104 14.09 -11.38 -4.41
C HIS A 104 12.86 -11.29 -3.50
N LEU A 105 12.37 -10.07 -3.24
CA LEU A 105 11.17 -9.78 -2.43
C LEU A 105 9.94 -9.58 -3.31
N SER A 106 10.06 -8.72 -4.33
CA SER A 106 9.01 -8.36 -5.27
C SER A 106 9.19 -9.15 -6.56
N LEU A 107 8.55 -10.31 -6.65
CA LEU A 107 8.57 -11.13 -7.85
C LEU A 107 7.75 -10.46 -8.96
N SER A 108 8.28 -10.44 -10.19
CA SER A 108 7.51 -10.10 -11.39
C SER A 108 6.63 -11.30 -11.74
N ILE A 109 5.35 -11.27 -11.36
CA ILE A 109 4.40 -12.37 -11.58
C ILE A 109 3.48 -11.98 -12.74
N ARG A 110 3.32 -12.89 -13.71
CA ARG A 110 2.36 -12.73 -14.81
C ARG A 110 1.56 -14.01 -15.03
N GLN A 111 0.30 -13.83 -15.40
CA GLN A 111 -0.62 -14.91 -15.76
C GLN A 111 -0.48 -15.23 -17.25
N VAL A 112 -0.41 -16.52 -17.59
CA VAL A 112 -0.32 -17.00 -18.97
C VAL A 112 -1.21 -18.23 -19.15
N ALA A 113 -1.71 -18.43 -20.37
CA ALA A 113 -2.38 -19.67 -20.74
C ALA A 113 -1.38 -20.84 -20.71
N PHE A 114 -1.75 -21.96 -20.12
CA PHE A 114 -0.88 -23.13 -19.98
C PHE A 114 -0.38 -23.64 -21.35
N SER A 115 -1.24 -23.60 -22.36
CA SER A 115 -0.89 -23.95 -23.75
C SER A 115 0.30 -23.16 -24.30
N GLY A 116 0.51 -21.93 -23.84
CA GLY A 116 1.61 -21.07 -24.25
C GLY A 116 2.89 -21.22 -23.42
N VAL A 117 2.85 -21.87 -22.25
CA VAL A 117 3.98 -21.92 -21.31
C VAL A 117 5.22 -22.58 -21.92
N GLY A 118 5.05 -23.61 -22.75
CA GLY A 118 6.16 -24.29 -23.41
C GLY A 118 7.00 -23.39 -24.33
N SER A 119 6.43 -22.28 -24.82
CA SER A 119 7.13 -21.28 -25.62
C SER A 119 7.83 -20.20 -24.78
N GLN A 120 7.46 -20.05 -23.50
CA GLN A 120 8.00 -19.03 -22.60
C GLN A 120 9.33 -19.45 -22.01
N ARG A 121 10.21 -18.48 -21.73
CA ARG A 121 11.48 -18.69 -21.04
C ARG A 121 11.61 -17.68 -19.92
N ASN A 122 12.31 -18.08 -18.85
CA ASN A 122 12.74 -17.13 -17.83
C ASN A 122 13.91 -16.28 -18.35
N ASN A 123 14.32 -15.26 -17.60
CA ASN A 123 15.42 -14.37 -17.99
C ASN A 123 16.77 -15.10 -18.13
N GLY A 124 16.92 -16.28 -17.53
CA GLY A 124 18.07 -17.18 -17.71
C GLY A 124 17.97 -18.09 -18.94
N GLY A 125 16.89 -18.01 -19.73
CA GLY A 125 16.66 -18.87 -20.89
C GLY A 125 16.14 -20.28 -20.56
N GLY A 126 15.82 -20.55 -19.29
CA GLY A 126 15.29 -21.83 -18.82
C GLY A 126 13.81 -22.03 -19.16
N ARG A 127 13.38 -23.30 -19.22
CA ARG A 127 11.97 -23.70 -19.39
C ARG A 127 11.29 -23.82 -18.03
N TYR A 128 10.03 -23.41 -17.96
CA TYR A 128 9.24 -23.52 -16.73
C TYR A 128 8.81 -24.97 -16.44
N GLN A 129 8.98 -25.40 -15.20
CA GLN A 129 8.58 -26.71 -14.68
C GLN A 129 7.33 -26.61 -13.79
N PRO A 130 6.54 -27.68 -13.62
CA PRO A 130 5.41 -27.66 -12.69
C PRO A 130 5.88 -27.46 -11.26
N CYS A 131 5.26 -26.51 -10.54
CA CYS A 131 5.53 -26.34 -9.11
C CYS A 131 5.03 -27.54 -8.29
N GLU A 132 5.91 -28.20 -7.56
CA GLU A 132 5.58 -29.34 -6.70
C GLU A 132 4.53 -29.04 -5.63
N LYS A 133 4.46 -27.80 -5.13
CA LYS A 133 3.59 -27.42 -4.02
C LYS A 133 2.13 -27.17 -4.42
N CYS A 134 1.90 -26.55 -5.57
CA CYS A 134 0.54 -26.15 -6.01
C CYS A 134 0.04 -26.93 -7.22
N ILE A 135 0.91 -27.64 -7.92
CA ILE A 135 0.55 -28.54 -9.01
C ILE A 135 0.73 -29.98 -8.52
N GLY A 136 1.92 -30.34 -8.03
CA GLY A 136 2.17 -31.65 -7.42
C GLY A 136 1.64 -32.81 -8.28
N LYS A 137 0.83 -33.69 -7.68
CA LYS A 137 0.11 -34.78 -8.39
C LYS A 137 -1.30 -34.38 -8.89
N GLY A 138 -1.67 -33.11 -8.76
CA GLY A 138 -2.98 -32.58 -9.13
C GLY A 138 -3.08 -32.16 -10.60
N GLY A 139 -4.23 -31.59 -10.96
CA GLY A 139 -4.48 -31.04 -12.29
C GLY A 139 -3.82 -29.68 -12.52
N ILE A 140 -3.54 -29.37 -13.78
CA ILE A 140 -3.00 -28.07 -14.21
C ILE A 140 -4.19 -27.16 -14.60
N SER A 141 -4.17 -25.93 -14.10
CA SER A 141 -5.16 -24.91 -14.46
C SER A 141 -4.97 -24.43 -15.91
N GLU A 142 -6.05 -24.01 -16.57
CA GLU A 142 -5.99 -23.40 -17.91
C GLU A 142 -5.06 -22.18 -17.95
N PHE A 143 -5.07 -21.39 -16.87
CA PHE A 143 -4.15 -20.29 -16.65
C PHE A 143 -3.22 -20.58 -15.48
N VAL A 144 -1.94 -20.30 -15.69
CA VAL A 144 -0.89 -20.46 -14.69
C VAL A 144 -0.11 -19.17 -14.51
N TYR A 145 0.55 -19.06 -13.37
CA TYR A 145 1.40 -17.92 -13.01
C TYR A 145 2.86 -18.30 -13.17
N ILE A 146 3.61 -17.46 -13.86
CA ILE A 146 5.06 -17.59 -14.02
C ILE A 146 5.75 -16.31 -13.55
N THR A 147 7.02 -16.44 -13.23
CA THR A 147 7.86 -15.28 -12.89
C THR A 147 9.07 -15.18 -13.80
N ASP A 148 9.56 -13.97 -14.03
CA ASP A 148 10.67 -13.77 -14.98
C ASP A 148 11.99 -14.36 -14.49
N GLN A 149 12.16 -14.51 -13.18
CA GLN A 149 13.37 -15.06 -12.55
C GLN A 149 13.17 -16.49 -12.01
N GLY A 150 11.92 -16.97 -11.95
CA GLY A 150 11.61 -18.30 -11.45
C GLY A 150 11.77 -19.39 -12.50
N GLU A 151 11.78 -20.62 -12.03
CA GLU A 151 11.90 -21.81 -12.86
C GLU A 151 10.60 -22.61 -12.93
N CYS A 152 9.60 -22.26 -12.11
CA CYS A 152 8.36 -23.00 -12.02
C CYS A 152 7.15 -22.16 -12.46
N TYR A 153 6.13 -22.85 -12.97
CA TYR A 153 4.78 -22.29 -13.14
C TYR A 153 3.86 -22.78 -12.02
N HIS A 154 2.88 -21.95 -11.67
CA HIS A 154 2.04 -22.12 -10.48
C HIS A 154 0.54 -22.02 -10.82
N ASN A 155 -0.30 -22.80 -10.13
CA ASN A 155 -1.76 -22.74 -10.30
C ASN A 155 -2.42 -21.58 -9.54
N SER A 156 -1.76 -21.02 -8.52
CA SER A 156 -2.34 -19.98 -7.65
C SER A 156 -1.29 -18.99 -7.17
N LEU A 157 -1.69 -17.72 -7.06
CA LEU A 157 -0.91 -16.64 -6.44
C LEU A 157 -0.64 -16.89 -4.96
N GLU A 158 -1.50 -17.64 -4.29
CA GLU A 158 -1.35 -18.01 -2.88
C GLU A 158 -0.35 -19.17 -2.66
N CYS A 159 0.28 -19.68 -3.72
CA CYS A 159 1.31 -20.70 -3.58
C CYS A 159 2.45 -20.18 -2.71
N SER A 160 2.83 -20.96 -1.68
CA SER A 160 3.97 -20.64 -0.82
C SER A 160 5.31 -20.58 -1.56
N GLY A 161 5.39 -21.08 -2.80
CA GLY A 161 6.54 -20.87 -3.69
C GLY A 161 6.67 -19.43 -4.20
N LEU A 162 5.54 -18.74 -4.40
CA LEU A 162 5.48 -17.35 -4.85
C LEU A 162 5.46 -16.35 -3.68
N LYS A 163 4.81 -16.72 -2.57
CA LYS A 163 4.71 -15.85 -1.40
C LYS A 163 6.08 -15.62 -0.75
N ARG A 164 6.35 -14.37 -0.38
CA ARG A 164 7.50 -13.97 0.46
C ARG A 164 6.95 -13.32 1.72
N ARG A 165 7.24 -13.89 2.89
CA ARG A 165 6.93 -13.24 4.18
C ARG A 165 8.08 -12.30 4.49
N VAL A 166 7.81 -10.99 4.43
CA VAL A 166 8.81 -9.93 4.62
C VAL A 166 8.48 -9.17 5.88
N ARG A 167 9.47 -8.96 6.74
CA ARG A 167 9.41 -8.11 7.93
C ARG A 167 10.41 -6.96 7.81
N LEU A 168 10.11 -5.85 8.48
CA LEU A 168 10.99 -4.70 8.59
C LEU A 168 11.62 -4.71 9.98
N GLU A 169 12.94 -4.77 10.06
CA GLU A 169 13.69 -4.87 11.30
C GLU A 169 14.90 -3.93 11.32
N GLU A 170 15.41 -3.64 12.52
CA GLU A 170 16.60 -2.82 12.69
C GLU A 170 17.85 -3.63 12.31
N LEU A 171 18.75 -3.04 11.54
CA LEU A 171 19.98 -3.72 11.12
C LEU A 171 20.85 -4.08 12.32
N SER A 172 20.79 -3.30 13.40
CA SER A 172 21.51 -3.60 14.65
C SER A 172 20.95 -4.81 15.39
N SER A 173 19.69 -5.17 15.20
CA SER A 173 19.11 -6.40 15.77
C SER A 173 19.39 -7.65 14.93
N LEU A 174 20.01 -7.48 13.75
CA LEU A 174 20.32 -8.57 12.82
C LEU A 174 21.82 -8.86 12.86
N GLU A 175 22.21 -9.88 13.61
CA GLU A 175 23.60 -10.31 13.66
C GLU A 175 23.92 -11.29 12.52
N GLY A 176 25.01 -11.05 11.80
CA GLY A 176 25.58 -12.01 10.85
C GLY A 176 24.88 -12.12 9.49
N LEU A 177 23.95 -11.23 9.16
CA LEU A 177 23.34 -11.16 7.82
C LEU A 177 24.12 -10.22 6.90
N ASP A 178 24.45 -10.69 5.71
CA ASP A 178 25.04 -9.85 4.66
C ASP A 178 23.97 -9.07 3.88
N CYS A 179 24.36 -7.94 3.28
CA CYS A 179 23.50 -7.22 2.36
C CYS A 179 23.28 -8.06 1.10
N CYS A 180 22.04 -8.15 0.62
CA CYS A 180 21.74 -8.74 -0.66
C CYS A 180 22.56 -8.07 -1.78
N SER A 181 23.26 -8.87 -2.60
CA SER A 181 24.11 -8.38 -3.71
C SER A 181 23.40 -7.42 -4.67
N ARG A 182 22.12 -7.69 -5.00
CA ARG A 182 21.29 -6.80 -5.85
C ARG A 182 21.00 -5.47 -5.16
N CYS A 183 20.71 -5.50 -3.85
CA CYS A 183 20.50 -4.28 -3.07
C CYS A 183 21.80 -3.48 -2.94
N GLN A 184 22.93 -4.15 -2.73
CA GLN A 184 24.25 -3.53 -2.68
C GLN A 184 24.61 -2.84 -4.00
N GLN A 185 24.26 -3.44 -5.15
CA GLN A 185 24.44 -2.80 -6.45
C GLN A 185 23.56 -1.54 -6.61
N LEU A 186 22.27 -1.62 -6.26
CA LEU A 186 21.35 -0.50 -6.34
C LEU A 186 21.77 0.68 -5.46
N GLU A 187 22.27 0.42 -4.24
CA GLU A 187 22.78 1.47 -3.35
C GLU A 187 24.01 2.19 -3.94
N ARG A 188 24.87 1.48 -4.70
CA ARG A 188 26.03 2.08 -5.38
C ARG A 188 25.63 2.94 -6.58
N GLU A 189 24.55 2.56 -7.27
CA GLU A 189 24.06 3.27 -8.47
C GLU A 189 23.22 4.51 -8.10
N GLY A 190 22.44 4.47 -7.02
CA GLY A 190 21.64 5.60 -6.53
C GLY A 190 22.40 6.62 -5.68
N GLY A 191 23.68 6.39 -5.39
CA GLY A 191 24.58 7.31 -4.69
C GLY A 191 25.43 8.20 -5.61
N LYS A 192 25.14 8.21 -6.91
CA LYS A 192 25.68 9.16 -7.90
C LYS A 192 24.61 10.18 -8.26
#